data_AF-A0A0K0CZ75-F1
#
_entry.id   AF-A0A0K0CZ75-F1
#
_cell.length_a   1.000
_cell.length_b   1.000
_cell.length_c   1.000
_cell.angle_alpha   90.00
_cell.angle_beta   90.00
_cell.angle_gamma   90.00
#
_symmetry.space_group_name_H-M   'P 1'
#
loop_
_entity.id
_entity.type
_entity.pdbx_description
1 polymer ?
#
loop_
_entity_poly.entity_id
_entity_poly.type
_entity_poly.pdbx_seq_one_letter_code
_entity_poly.pdbx_strand_id
1 'polypeptide(L)'
;MYGDSNPHVLINLNEYYFYCSMGGALAIHVAATNEIPNMVGLVVIDVVEGSAMDALSGMLTFLRGRPAVFDSEEKAVAWCLQSGTTRNRQAARISMPSQIRKMDDGKYTWRIDLTTTEPFWVGWFQGLSSKFLSCLPPKLLVLAGIDRLDKELTVETLYPINIAQMQGKFQNTILPKVGHAVQEDSPDRLADELSRFAIRNRFAEALPGVNIAAARPLMGMGMMI
;
A
#
# COMPACT_ATOMS: atom_id res chain seq x y z
N MET A 1 21.60 -10.37 -1.91
CA MET A 1 22.35 -9.56 -0.93
C MET A 1 21.55 -8.28 -0.67
N TYR A 2 20.59 -8.34 0.26
CA TYR A 2 20.15 -7.15 0.97
C TYR A 2 21.28 -6.84 1.95
N GLY A 3 22.02 -5.75 1.73
CA GLY A 3 23.09 -5.35 2.64
C GLY A 3 22.48 -4.78 3.91
N ASP A 4 22.77 -5.42 5.04
CA ASP A 4 23.06 -4.85 6.37
C ASP A 4 22.41 -3.53 6.82
N SER A 5 21.15 -3.30 6.48
CA SER A 5 20.24 -2.43 7.23
C SER A 5 19.14 -3.31 7.81
N ASN A 6 19.51 -4.06 8.84
CA ASN A 6 18.58 -4.89 9.62
C ASN A 6 17.38 -4.04 10.07
N PRO A 7 16.12 -4.46 9.85
CA PRO A 7 15.01 -3.79 10.50
C PRO A 7 15.26 -3.84 12.01
N HIS A 8 15.25 -2.69 12.65
CA HIS A 8 15.68 -2.49 14.03
C HIS A 8 14.68 -3.08 15.08
N VAL A 9 13.84 -4.04 14.69
CA VAL A 9 12.77 -4.61 15.51
C VAL A 9 12.79 -6.13 15.37
N LEU A 10 12.79 -6.83 16.51
CA LEU A 10 12.43 -8.25 16.54
C LEU A 10 10.91 -8.34 16.40
N ILE A 11 10.45 -8.54 15.18
CA ILE A 11 9.06 -8.86 14.93
C ILE A 11 8.87 -10.33 15.29
N ASN A 12 8.13 -10.61 16.36
CA ASN A 12 7.70 -11.96 16.67
C ASN A 12 6.64 -12.35 15.63
N LEU A 13 7.08 -13.01 14.55
CA LEU A 13 6.29 -13.30 13.35
C LEU A 13 5.30 -14.44 13.61
N ASN A 14 4.23 -14.17 14.34
CA ASN A 14 3.06 -15.04 14.37
C ASN A 14 1.85 -14.39 13.66
N GLU A 15 2.11 -13.83 12.47
CA GLU A 15 1.15 -13.36 11.45
C GLU A 15 0.87 -11.84 11.41
N TYR A 16 1.51 -11.15 10.44
CA TYR A 16 1.10 -9.82 9.96
C TYR A 16 1.00 -9.88 8.44
N TYR A 17 -0.09 -9.36 7.88
CA TYR A 17 -0.25 -9.28 6.44
C TYR A 17 -0.24 -7.82 5.97
N PHE A 18 0.69 -7.49 5.07
CA PHE A 18 0.81 -6.19 4.43
C PHE A 18 0.37 -6.29 2.98
N TYR A 19 -0.53 -5.42 2.54
CA TYR A 19 -0.97 -5.45 1.16
C TYR A 19 -1.16 -4.05 0.56
N CYS A 20 -0.72 -3.92 -0.69
CA CYS A 20 -0.78 -2.70 -1.49
C CYS A 20 -1.87 -2.80 -2.56
N SER A 21 -2.58 -1.70 -2.82
CA SER A 21 -3.57 -1.57 -3.90
C SER A 21 -4.62 -2.70 -3.89
N MET A 22 -4.81 -3.43 -5.00
CA MET A 22 -5.70 -4.61 -5.08
C MET A 22 -5.52 -5.59 -3.92
N GLY A 23 -4.26 -5.82 -3.48
CA GLY A 23 -4.01 -6.68 -2.33
C GLY A 23 -4.62 -6.12 -1.05
N GLY A 24 -4.60 -4.80 -0.85
CA GLY A 24 -5.23 -4.13 0.28
C GLY A 24 -6.74 -4.30 0.29
N ALA A 25 -7.38 -4.23 -0.88
CA ALA A 25 -8.80 -4.50 -1.01
C ALA A 25 -9.14 -5.94 -0.61
N LEU A 26 -8.39 -6.92 -1.14
CA LEU A 26 -8.57 -8.32 -0.79
C LEU A 26 -8.33 -8.58 0.71
N ALA A 27 -7.32 -7.95 1.29
CA ALA A 27 -7.01 -8.05 2.72
C ALA A 27 -8.19 -7.64 3.59
N ILE A 28 -8.87 -6.53 3.22
CA ILE A 28 -10.06 -6.06 3.92
C ILE A 28 -11.22 -7.05 3.76
N HIS A 29 -11.45 -7.58 2.55
CA HIS A 29 -12.51 -8.57 2.33
C HIS A 29 -12.28 -9.82 3.18
N VAL A 30 -11.05 -10.33 3.22
CA VAL A 30 -10.69 -11.51 4.01
C VAL A 30 -10.73 -11.21 5.52
N ALA A 31 -10.24 -10.05 5.95
CA ALA A 31 -10.36 -9.63 7.34
C ALA A 31 -11.83 -9.52 7.79
N ALA A 32 -12.72 -9.08 6.89
CA ALA A 32 -14.14 -8.98 7.16
C ALA A 32 -14.85 -10.33 7.25
N THR A 33 -14.29 -11.43 6.70
CA THR A 33 -14.89 -12.77 6.88
C THR A 33 -14.65 -13.33 8.28
N ASN A 34 -13.66 -12.80 9.02
CA ASN A 34 -13.17 -13.33 10.31
C ASN A 34 -12.71 -14.80 10.23
N GLU A 35 -12.32 -15.28 9.05
CA GLU A 35 -11.87 -16.67 8.85
C GLU A 35 -10.37 -16.84 9.08
N ILE A 36 -9.59 -15.76 9.14
CA ILE A 36 -8.17 -15.82 9.52
C ILE A 36 -8.08 -15.88 11.05
N PRO A 37 -7.71 -17.02 11.64
CA PRO A 37 -7.49 -17.09 13.08
C PRO A 37 -6.32 -16.19 13.47
N ASN A 38 -6.38 -15.56 14.65
CA ASN A 38 -5.28 -14.76 15.21
C ASN A 38 -4.84 -13.54 14.39
N MET A 39 -5.70 -12.95 13.56
CA MET A 39 -5.38 -11.66 12.92
C MET A 39 -5.17 -10.57 13.99
N VAL A 40 -3.92 -10.16 14.19
CA VAL A 40 -3.54 -9.18 15.19
C VAL A 40 -3.62 -7.74 14.68
N GLY A 41 -3.49 -7.50 13.37
CA GLY A 41 -3.52 -6.17 12.78
C GLY A 41 -3.85 -6.19 11.29
N LEU A 42 -4.46 -5.11 10.80
CA LEU A 42 -4.77 -4.91 9.39
C LEU A 42 -4.07 -3.66 8.87
N VAL A 43 -3.18 -3.82 7.88
CA VAL A 43 -2.48 -2.70 7.25
C VAL A 43 -2.83 -2.60 5.78
N VAL A 44 -3.29 -1.42 5.39
CA VAL A 44 -3.73 -1.11 4.02
C VAL A 44 -2.86 0.00 3.47
N ILE A 45 -2.24 -0.23 2.32
CA ILE A 45 -1.33 0.73 1.68
C ILE A 45 -1.96 1.26 0.40
N ASP A 46 -2.10 2.59 0.35
CA ASP A 46 -2.45 3.39 -0.81
C ASP A 46 -3.81 3.03 -1.46
N VAL A 47 -4.79 2.64 -0.63
CA VAL A 47 -6.16 2.30 -1.06
C VAL A 47 -7.18 3.09 -0.26
N VAL A 48 -7.99 3.87 -0.97
CA VAL A 48 -9.21 4.51 -0.46
C VAL A 48 -10.29 4.35 -1.53
N GLU A 49 -11.49 3.91 -1.13
CA GLU A 49 -12.59 3.56 -2.04
C GLU A 49 -12.85 4.63 -3.11
N GLY A 50 -13.13 5.88 -2.73
CA GLY A 50 -13.40 6.95 -3.69
C GLY A 50 -12.27 7.16 -4.70
N SER A 51 -11.02 7.25 -4.21
CA SER A 51 -9.85 7.43 -5.08
C SER A 51 -9.59 6.23 -6.00
N ALA A 52 -9.88 5.01 -5.53
CA ALA A 52 -9.69 3.79 -6.30
C ALA A 52 -10.73 3.69 -7.41
N MET A 53 -11.99 4.00 -7.10
CA MET A 53 -13.10 4.01 -8.05
C MET A 53 -12.88 5.03 -9.18
N ASP A 54 -12.42 6.24 -8.85
CA ASP A 54 -12.06 7.27 -9.84
C ASP A 54 -10.91 6.80 -10.74
N ALA A 55 -9.92 6.12 -10.17
CA ALA A 55 -8.72 5.67 -10.87
C ALA A 55 -8.94 4.48 -11.81
N LEU A 56 -10.04 3.71 -11.68
CA LEU A 56 -10.31 2.53 -12.50
C LEU A 56 -10.32 2.85 -14.00
N SER A 57 -10.92 3.99 -14.37
CA SER A 57 -10.98 4.46 -15.76
C SER A 57 -9.60 4.78 -16.35
N GLY A 58 -8.73 5.41 -15.55
CA GLY A 58 -7.34 5.70 -15.92
C GLY A 58 -6.47 4.45 -16.01
N MET A 59 -6.75 3.44 -15.18
CA MET A 59 -5.98 2.19 -15.13
C MET A 59 -6.05 1.43 -16.46
N LEU A 60 -7.22 1.33 -17.09
CA LEU A 60 -7.33 0.66 -18.41
C LEU A 60 -6.49 1.35 -19.48
N THR A 61 -6.50 2.68 -19.49
CA THR A 61 -5.69 3.48 -20.41
C THR A 61 -4.21 3.22 -20.18
N PHE A 62 -3.77 3.19 -18.92
CA PHE A 62 -2.40 2.83 -18.56
C PHE A 62 -2.04 1.41 -19.01
N LEU A 63 -2.87 0.41 -18.69
CA LEU A 63 -2.57 -1.00 -19.00
C LEU A 63 -2.44 -1.25 -20.51
N ARG A 64 -3.28 -0.59 -21.32
CA ARG A 64 -3.25 -0.66 -22.79
C ARG A 64 -2.06 0.10 -23.40
N GLY A 65 -1.54 1.11 -22.72
CA GLY A 65 -0.35 1.85 -23.13
C GLY A 65 0.97 1.15 -22.85
N ARG A 66 0.97 0.00 -22.16
CA ARG A 66 2.19 -0.75 -21.84
C ARG A 66 2.73 -1.46 -23.08
N PRO A 67 4.07 -1.59 -23.22
CA PRO A 67 4.66 -2.48 -24.21
C PRO A 67 4.14 -3.90 -24.03
N ALA A 68 3.67 -4.54 -25.10
CA ALA A 68 3.19 -5.92 -25.05
C ALA A 68 4.33 -6.94 -24.83
N VAL A 69 5.53 -6.59 -25.30
CA VAL A 69 6.72 -7.44 -25.30
C VAL A 69 7.96 -6.59 -24.99
N PHE A 70 8.92 -7.19 -24.30
CA PHE A 70 10.24 -6.63 -24.02
C PHE A 70 11.33 -7.57 -24.59
N ASP A 71 12.37 -7.01 -25.20
CA ASP A 71 13.46 -7.82 -25.76
C ASP A 71 14.38 -8.42 -24.70
N SER A 72 14.44 -7.81 -23.51
CA SER A 72 15.22 -8.31 -22.38
C SER A 72 14.62 -7.87 -21.05
N GLU A 73 15.02 -8.54 -19.97
CA GLU A 73 14.65 -8.18 -18.61
C GLU A 73 15.12 -6.76 -18.24
N GLU A 74 16.32 -6.37 -18.68
CA GLU A 74 16.87 -5.03 -18.45
C GLU A 74 16.03 -3.94 -19.11
N LYS A 75 15.47 -4.20 -20.31
CA LYS A 75 14.55 -3.27 -20.97
C LYS A 75 13.24 -3.13 -20.21
N ALA A 76 12.73 -4.23 -19.65
CA ALA A 76 11.54 -4.20 -18.80
C ALA A 76 11.79 -3.37 -17.52
N VAL A 77 12.93 -3.57 -16.86
CA VAL A 77 13.37 -2.77 -15.70
C VAL A 77 13.52 -1.29 -16.06
N ALA A 78 14.14 -1.00 -17.21
CA ALA A 78 14.30 0.38 -17.68
C ALA A 78 12.95 1.05 -17.96
N TRP A 79 12.02 0.34 -18.60
CA TRP A 79 10.67 0.82 -18.82
C TRP A 79 9.96 1.11 -17.49
N CYS A 80 10.07 0.23 -16.49
CA CYS A 80 9.46 0.38 -15.16
C CYS A 80 9.89 1.68 -14.44
N LEU A 81 11.15 2.07 -14.61
CA LEU A 81 11.69 3.32 -14.07
C LEU A 81 11.25 4.54 -14.90
N GLN A 82 11.19 4.41 -16.22
CA GLN A 82 10.79 5.49 -17.13
C GLN A 82 9.28 5.80 -17.06
N SER A 83 8.45 4.77 -16.90
CA SER A 83 7.01 4.90 -16.74
C SER A 83 6.61 5.48 -15.37
N GLY A 84 7.55 5.54 -14.42
CA GLY A 84 7.30 5.97 -13.06
C GLY A 84 6.54 4.95 -12.21
N THR A 85 6.48 3.68 -12.63
CA THR A 85 5.85 2.59 -11.86
C THR A 85 6.54 2.41 -10.50
N THR A 86 7.87 2.54 -10.48
CA THR A 86 8.68 2.69 -9.27
C THR A 86 9.79 3.70 -9.55
N ARG A 87 10.16 4.48 -8.55
CA ARG A 87 11.28 5.44 -8.59
C ARG A 87 12.56 4.81 -8.04
N ASN A 88 12.46 3.67 -7.35
CA ASN A 88 13.59 2.99 -6.77
C ASN A 88 14.22 1.98 -7.75
N ARG A 89 15.42 2.29 -8.23
CA ARG A 89 16.18 1.45 -9.17
C ARG A 89 16.50 0.06 -8.61
N GLN A 90 16.78 -0.05 -7.31
CA GLN A 90 17.06 -1.34 -6.69
C GLN A 90 15.79 -2.17 -6.60
N ALA A 91 14.68 -1.58 -6.16
CA ALA A 91 13.39 -2.26 -6.11
C ALA A 91 12.97 -2.74 -7.51
N ALA A 92 13.04 -1.87 -8.53
CA ALA A 92 12.71 -2.22 -9.91
C ALA A 92 13.46 -3.46 -10.43
N ARG A 93 14.77 -3.56 -10.11
CA ARG A 93 15.60 -4.71 -10.52
C ARG A 93 15.20 -6.01 -9.84
N ILE A 94 14.58 -5.95 -8.66
CA ILE A 94 14.17 -7.12 -7.89
C ILE A 94 12.71 -7.48 -8.19
N SER A 95 11.82 -6.49 -8.28
CA SER A 95 10.38 -6.69 -8.43
C SER A 95 9.97 -6.94 -9.88
N MET A 96 10.52 -6.21 -10.85
CA MET A 96 10.11 -6.26 -12.25
C MET A 96 10.26 -7.65 -12.91
N PRO A 97 11.33 -8.43 -12.66
CA PRO A 97 11.47 -9.76 -13.24
C PRO A 97 10.32 -10.71 -12.87
N SER A 98 9.74 -10.55 -11.68
CA SER A 98 8.58 -11.35 -11.25
C SER A 98 7.29 -11.00 -12.01
N GLN A 99 7.18 -9.79 -12.58
CA GLN A 99 6.00 -9.32 -13.31
C GLN A 99 5.97 -9.78 -14.77
N ILE A 100 7.09 -10.29 -15.29
CA ILE A 100 7.25 -10.76 -16.67
C ILE A 100 7.53 -12.26 -16.72
N ARG A 101 7.35 -12.85 -17.89
CA ARG A 101 7.67 -14.24 -18.21
C ARG A 101 8.39 -14.30 -19.54
N LYS A 102 9.41 -15.15 -19.63
CA LYS A 102 10.12 -15.44 -20.87
C LYS A 102 9.24 -16.26 -21.84
N MET A 103 9.29 -15.90 -23.11
CA MET A 103 8.60 -16.55 -24.22
C MET A 103 9.57 -17.49 -24.97
N ASP A 104 9.03 -18.35 -25.83
CA ASP A 104 9.81 -19.35 -26.58
C ASP A 104 10.80 -18.70 -27.56
N ASP A 105 10.49 -17.51 -28.07
CA ASP A 105 11.35 -16.70 -28.94
C ASP A 105 12.48 -15.96 -28.19
N GLY A 106 12.59 -16.16 -26.88
CA GLY A 106 13.58 -15.53 -26.03
C GLY A 106 13.20 -14.15 -25.50
N LYS A 107 12.08 -13.56 -25.94
CA LYS A 107 11.57 -12.27 -25.46
C LYS A 107 10.76 -12.44 -24.18
N TYR A 108 10.27 -11.33 -23.63
CA TYR A 108 9.52 -11.30 -22.37
C TYR A 108 8.16 -10.64 -22.58
N THR A 109 7.12 -11.19 -21.94
CA THR A 109 5.79 -10.58 -21.89
C THR A 109 5.29 -10.50 -20.45
N TRP A 110 4.21 -9.77 -20.23
CA TRP A 110 3.57 -9.66 -18.91
C TRP A 110 3.10 -11.03 -18.44
N ARG A 111 3.36 -11.35 -17.17
CA ARG A 111 2.96 -12.63 -16.58
C ARG A 111 1.44 -12.80 -16.52
N ILE A 112 0.72 -11.70 -16.34
CA ILE A 112 -0.75 -11.64 -16.25
C ILE A 112 -1.24 -10.49 -17.12
N ASP A 113 -2.27 -10.76 -17.91
CA ASP A 113 -3.08 -9.71 -18.51
C ASP A 113 -4.08 -9.19 -17.49
N LEU A 114 -3.76 -8.09 -16.83
CA LEU A 114 -4.66 -7.48 -15.84
C LEU A 114 -6.00 -7.04 -16.43
N THR A 115 -6.09 -6.79 -17.74
CA THR A 115 -7.35 -6.32 -18.35
C THR A 115 -8.45 -7.37 -18.28
N THR A 116 -8.09 -8.66 -18.22
CA THR A 116 -9.07 -9.75 -18.05
C THR A 116 -9.76 -9.71 -16.69
N THR A 117 -9.20 -8.98 -15.72
CA THR A 117 -9.76 -8.84 -14.38
C THR A 117 -10.65 -7.61 -14.19
N GLU A 118 -10.76 -6.75 -15.23
CA GLU A 118 -11.57 -5.53 -15.22
C GLU A 118 -13.01 -5.73 -14.66
N PRO A 119 -13.74 -6.80 -15.02
CA PRO A 119 -15.10 -7.00 -14.52
C PRO A 119 -15.20 -7.12 -12.99
N PHE A 120 -14.10 -7.45 -12.30
CA PHE A 120 -14.06 -7.64 -10.86
C PHE A 120 -13.65 -6.39 -10.08
N TRP A 121 -13.08 -5.38 -10.74
CA TRP A 121 -12.45 -4.24 -10.07
C TRP A 121 -13.45 -3.44 -9.22
N VAL A 122 -14.65 -3.19 -9.75
CA VAL A 122 -15.72 -2.52 -9.01
C VAL A 122 -16.04 -3.28 -7.72
N GLY A 123 -16.16 -4.62 -7.80
CA GLY A 123 -16.43 -5.46 -6.64
C GLY A 123 -15.30 -5.48 -5.61
N TRP A 124 -14.07 -5.21 -6.01
CA TRP A 124 -12.94 -5.10 -5.07
C TRP A 124 -13.04 -3.85 -4.20
N PHE A 125 -13.43 -2.71 -4.77
CA PHE A 125 -13.38 -1.41 -4.10
C PHE A 125 -14.73 -0.91 -3.58
N GLN A 126 -15.85 -1.35 -4.13
CA GLN A 126 -17.18 -0.90 -3.71
C GLN A 126 -17.49 -1.36 -2.27
N GLY A 127 -17.85 -0.40 -1.41
CA GLY A 127 -18.13 -0.61 0.00
C GLY A 127 -16.89 -0.95 0.85
N LEU A 128 -15.69 -0.77 0.29
CA LEU A 128 -14.44 -1.14 0.93
C LEU A 128 -14.16 -0.31 2.19
N SER A 129 -14.50 0.98 2.19
CA SER A 129 -14.33 1.85 3.35
C SER A 129 -15.18 1.37 4.54
N SER A 130 -16.42 0.96 4.29
CA SER A 130 -17.30 0.42 5.34
C SER A 130 -16.77 -0.91 5.89
N LYS A 131 -16.35 -1.82 5.00
CA LYS A 131 -15.75 -3.12 5.40
C LYS A 131 -14.47 -2.96 6.19
N PHE A 132 -13.60 -2.03 5.80
CA PHE A 132 -12.37 -1.73 6.54
C PHE A 132 -12.70 -1.30 7.97
N LEU A 133 -13.69 -0.43 8.15
CA LEU A 133 -14.08 0.07 9.46
C LEU A 133 -14.78 -0.97 10.33
N SER A 134 -15.46 -1.96 9.72
CA SER A 134 -16.08 -3.06 10.48
C SER A 134 -15.07 -4.12 10.94
N CYS A 135 -13.85 -4.14 10.41
CA CYS A 135 -12.82 -5.09 10.83
C CYS A 135 -12.42 -4.86 12.30
N LEU A 136 -12.40 -5.94 13.09
CA LEU A 136 -12.08 -5.93 14.52
C LEU A 136 -10.63 -5.55 14.86
N PRO A 137 -9.58 -6.03 14.16
CA PRO A 137 -8.21 -5.78 14.59
C PRO A 137 -7.83 -4.29 14.52
N PRO A 138 -6.77 -3.88 15.25
CA PRO A 138 -6.12 -2.60 15.03
C PRO A 138 -5.76 -2.40 13.56
N LYS A 139 -6.00 -1.18 13.07
CA LYS A 139 -5.92 -0.84 11.65
C LYS A 139 -4.90 0.27 11.42
N LEU A 140 -4.11 0.14 10.37
CA LEU A 140 -3.21 1.16 9.85
C LEU A 140 -3.52 1.42 8.38
N LEU A 141 -3.80 2.67 8.03
CA LEU A 141 -3.88 3.15 6.66
C LEU A 141 -2.62 3.96 6.34
N VAL A 142 -1.91 3.58 5.28
CA VAL A 142 -0.71 4.29 4.80
C VAL A 142 -1.00 4.89 3.44
N LEU A 143 -0.86 6.21 3.29
CA LEU A 143 -1.17 6.91 2.04
C LEU A 143 0.07 7.56 1.42
N ALA A 144 0.14 7.53 0.09
CA ALA A 144 1.24 8.16 -0.67
C ALA A 144 1.17 9.70 -0.72
N GLY A 145 -0.01 10.29 -0.47
CA GLY A 145 -0.23 11.73 -0.59
C GLY A 145 -1.51 12.19 0.11
N ILE A 146 -1.56 13.49 0.45
CA ILE A 146 -2.67 14.14 1.17
C ILE A 146 -3.93 14.19 0.29
N ASP A 147 -3.75 14.40 -1.01
CA ASP A 147 -4.83 14.55 -2.00
C ASP A 147 -5.78 13.34 -2.09
N ARG A 148 -5.36 12.17 -1.57
CA ARG A 148 -6.16 10.94 -1.57
C ARG A 148 -7.19 10.88 -0.44
N LEU A 149 -6.98 11.62 0.65
CA LEU A 149 -7.99 11.86 1.68
C LEU A 149 -8.94 12.97 1.26
N ASP A 150 -8.41 13.99 0.58
CA ASP A 150 -9.10 15.26 0.40
C ASP A 150 -10.24 15.23 -0.62
N LYS A 151 -10.18 14.37 -1.65
CA LYS A 151 -11.24 14.27 -2.65
C LYS A 151 -12.54 13.67 -2.13
N GLU A 152 -12.48 12.93 -1.03
CA GLU A 152 -13.70 12.41 -0.43
C GLU A 152 -14.43 13.51 0.34
N LEU A 153 -13.85 14.68 0.69
CA LEU A 153 -14.25 15.64 1.75
C LEU A 153 -15.50 16.55 1.59
N THR A 154 -16.24 16.61 0.47
CA THR A 154 -17.21 17.72 0.26
C THR A 154 -18.72 17.46 0.10
N VAL A 155 -19.34 16.32 0.45
CA VAL A 155 -20.82 16.20 0.43
C VAL A 155 -21.42 15.38 1.60
N GLU A 156 -21.87 16.12 2.60
CA GLU A 156 -22.91 15.96 3.65
C GLU A 156 -23.66 14.64 3.99
N THR A 157 -23.35 13.47 3.44
CA THR A 157 -24.05 12.20 3.83
C THR A 157 -23.15 10.95 3.88
N LEU A 158 -21.84 11.07 3.64
CA LEU A 158 -20.99 9.95 3.21
C LEU A 158 -19.57 9.93 3.83
N TYR A 159 -19.42 10.05 5.16
CA TYR A 159 -18.07 10.15 5.79
C TYR A 159 -17.72 9.10 6.85
N PRO A 160 -17.82 7.80 6.59
CA PRO A 160 -17.40 6.82 7.59
C PRO A 160 -15.89 6.88 7.86
N ILE A 161 -15.02 7.16 6.87
CA ILE A 161 -13.55 7.06 7.04
C ILE A 161 -12.92 8.28 7.75
N ASN A 162 -13.30 9.51 7.41
CA ASN A 162 -12.79 10.71 8.09
C ASN A 162 -13.35 10.82 9.51
N ILE A 163 -14.64 10.52 9.71
CA ILE A 163 -15.23 10.44 11.05
C ILE A 163 -14.53 9.36 11.87
N ALA A 164 -14.26 8.19 11.28
CA ALA A 164 -13.51 7.14 11.95
C ALA A 164 -12.07 7.54 12.29
N GLN A 165 -11.38 8.28 11.42
CA GLN A 165 -10.05 8.82 11.71
C GLN A 165 -10.11 9.81 12.88
N MET A 166 -11.06 10.76 12.85
CA MET A 166 -11.27 11.73 13.92
C MET A 166 -11.74 11.08 15.23
N GLN A 167 -12.41 9.93 15.16
CA GLN A 167 -12.79 9.10 16.31
C GLN A 167 -11.68 8.13 16.76
N GLY A 168 -10.52 8.11 16.09
CA GLY A 168 -9.39 7.24 16.43
C GLY A 168 -9.62 5.74 16.17
N LYS A 169 -10.54 5.37 15.27
CA LYS A 169 -10.86 3.96 14.94
C LYS A 169 -9.78 3.24 14.15
N PHE A 170 -8.85 3.98 13.54
CA PHE A 170 -7.66 3.46 12.86
C PHE A 170 -6.53 4.50 12.91
N GLN A 171 -5.28 4.03 12.78
CA GLN A 171 -4.11 4.89 12.62
C GLN A 171 -3.94 5.26 11.15
N ASN A 172 -3.65 6.52 10.86
CA ASN A 172 -3.36 7.01 9.52
C ASN A 172 -1.96 7.61 9.47
N THR A 173 -1.17 7.25 8.46
CA THR A 173 0.12 7.88 8.15
C THR A 173 0.20 8.24 6.67
N ILE A 174 0.73 9.42 6.39
CA ILE A 174 1.04 9.87 5.03
C ILE A 174 2.55 9.80 4.82
N LEU A 175 2.98 9.08 3.78
CA LEU A 175 4.38 9.02 3.34
C LEU A 175 4.55 9.89 2.09
N PRO A 176 5.02 11.15 2.23
CA PRO A 176 5.13 12.05 1.09
C PRO A 176 6.26 11.64 0.14
N LYS A 177 6.13 12.05 -1.13
CA LYS A 177 7.12 11.88 -2.22
C LYS A 177 7.27 10.46 -2.77
N VAL A 178 6.35 9.55 -2.48
CA VAL A 178 6.28 8.21 -3.08
C VAL A 178 5.38 8.22 -4.32
N GLY A 179 5.65 7.31 -5.26
CA GLY A 179 4.87 7.05 -6.46
C GLY A 179 3.73 6.07 -6.19
N HIS A 180 3.53 5.10 -7.10
CA HIS A 180 2.44 4.12 -7.00
C HIS A 180 2.72 2.99 -5.99
N ALA A 181 3.98 2.61 -5.82
CA ALA A 181 4.37 1.53 -4.92
C ALA A 181 5.15 2.09 -3.74
N VAL A 182 4.44 2.50 -2.68
CA VAL A 182 5.01 3.09 -1.45
C VAL A 182 6.13 2.21 -0.87
N GLN A 183 5.90 0.90 -0.85
CA GLN A 183 6.83 -0.12 -0.36
C GLN A 183 8.09 -0.26 -1.21
N GLU A 184 8.03 0.08 -2.51
CA GLU A 184 9.21 0.06 -3.38
C GLU A 184 9.96 1.40 -3.32
N ASP A 185 9.23 2.51 -3.26
CA ASP A 185 9.79 3.86 -3.32
C ASP A 185 10.36 4.33 -1.99
N SER A 186 9.82 3.89 -0.87
CA SER A 186 10.29 4.25 0.47
C SER A 186 10.14 3.09 1.46
N PRO A 187 10.83 1.96 1.23
CA PRO A 187 10.76 0.78 2.08
C PRO A 187 11.13 1.08 3.53
N ASP A 188 12.17 1.90 3.77
CA ASP A 188 12.64 2.21 5.12
C ASP A 188 11.60 3.00 5.92
N ARG A 189 10.99 4.01 5.30
CA ARG A 189 9.95 4.81 5.95
C ARG A 189 8.69 4.00 6.22
N LEU A 190 8.31 3.13 5.28
CA LEU A 190 7.22 2.20 5.51
C LEU A 190 7.55 1.29 6.69
N ALA A 191 8.74 0.68 6.71
CA ALA A 191 9.19 -0.19 7.80
C ALA A 191 9.18 0.50 9.16
N ASP A 192 9.58 1.77 9.24
CA ASP A 192 9.51 2.58 10.46
C ASP A 192 8.06 2.73 10.95
N GLU A 193 7.12 3.05 10.06
CA GLU A 193 5.72 3.22 10.42
C GLU A 193 5.05 1.90 10.85
N LEU A 194 5.39 0.80 10.16
CA LEU A 194 4.96 -0.53 10.54
C LEU A 194 5.51 -0.92 11.91
N SER A 195 6.78 -0.62 12.17
CA SER A 195 7.44 -0.87 13.45
C SER A 195 6.78 -0.09 14.58
N ARG A 196 6.49 1.21 14.36
CA ARG A 196 5.75 2.05 15.32
C ARG A 196 4.36 1.48 15.61
N PHE A 197 3.62 1.10 14.57
CA PHE A 197 2.29 0.51 14.70
C PHE A 197 2.35 -0.80 15.48
N ALA A 198 3.33 -1.66 15.20
CA ALA A 198 3.51 -2.91 15.92
C ALA A 198 3.80 -2.68 17.42
N ILE A 199 4.77 -1.83 17.74
CA ILE A 199 5.14 -1.56 19.13
C ILE A 199 4.01 -0.87 19.90
N ARG A 200 3.32 0.08 19.27
CA ARG A 200 2.15 0.77 19.88
C ARG A 200 1.07 -0.22 20.30
N ASN A 201 0.80 -1.23 19.47
CA ASN A 201 -0.22 -2.24 19.73
C ASN A 201 0.32 -3.49 20.45
N ARG A 202 1.61 -3.47 20.87
CA ARG A 202 2.29 -4.57 21.58
C ARG A 202 2.33 -5.88 20.78
N PHE A 203 2.45 -5.74 19.48
CA PHE A 203 2.64 -6.80 18.49
C PHE A 203 4.09 -7.28 18.40
N ALA A 204 5.01 -6.38 18.72
CA ALA A 204 6.45 -6.60 18.69
C ALA A 204 7.13 -5.72 19.74
N GLU A 205 8.37 -6.07 20.07
CA GLU A 205 9.23 -5.30 20.97
C GLU A 205 10.44 -4.76 20.20
N ALA A 206 10.86 -3.53 20.54
CA ALA A 206 12.07 -2.96 19.98
C ALA A 206 13.30 -3.73 20.47
N LEU A 207 14.28 -3.92 19.60
CA LEU A 207 15.56 -4.51 20.00
C LEU A 207 16.26 -3.61 21.04
N PRO A 208 16.98 -4.19 22.02
CA PRO A 208 17.78 -3.41 22.96
C PRO A 208 18.74 -2.47 22.23
N GLY A 209 18.68 -1.16 22.56
CA GLY A 209 19.54 -0.14 21.95
C GLY A 209 18.97 0.55 20.70
N VAL A 210 17.78 0.15 20.23
CA VAL A 210 17.10 0.80 19.11
C VAL A 210 16.18 1.91 19.61
N ASN A 211 16.44 3.14 19.21
CA ASN A 211 15.56 4.28 19.46
C ASN A 211 14.69 4.53 18.23
N ILE A 212 13.47 3.98 18.22
CA ILE A 212 12.48 4.30 17.20
C ILE A 212 11.98 5.70 17.52
N ALA A 213 12.59 6.69 16.87
CA ALA A 213 12.40 8.11 17.16
C ALA A 213 10.91 8.42 17.40
N ALA A 214 10.56 8.89 18.61
CA ALA A 214 9.23 9.38 18.91
C ALA A 214 8.83 10.42 17.84
N ALA A 215 7.59 10.34 17.38
CA ALA A 215 7.04 11.17 16.31
C ALA A 215 7.54 12.62 16.41
N ARG A 216 8.04 13.20 15.30
CA ARG A 216 7.98 14.66 15.19
C ARG A 216 6.49 15.01 15.27
N PRO A 217 6.06 15.81 16.27
CA PRO A 217 4.69 16.25 16.29
C PRO A 217 4.41 16.93 14.95
N LEU A 218 3.25 16.62 14.36
CA LEU A 218 2.69 17.45 13.30
C LEU A 218 2.77 18.88 13.82
N MET A 219 3.54 19.74 13.14
CA MET A 219 3.53 21.17 13.40
C MET A 219 2.06 21.57 13.39
N GLY A 220 1.56 21.98 14.56
CA GLY A 220 0.21 22.49 14.68
C GLY A 220 0.04 23.60 13.66
N MET A 221 -0.89 23.44 12.73
CA MET A 221 -1.48 24.59 12.07
C MET A 221 -1.99 25.47 13.20
N GLY A 222 -1.34 26.63 13.34
CA GLY A 222 -1.67 27.61 14.35
C GLY A 222 -3.16 27.90 14.28
N MET A 223 -3.82 27.67 15.42
CA MET A 223 -5.10 28.26 15.73
C MET A 223 -4.86 29.78 15.76
N MET A 224 -5.13 30.45 14.66
CA MET A 224 -5.28 31.90 14.66
C MET A 224 -6.77 32.17 14.87
N ILE A 225 -7.03 32.69 16.06
CA ILE A 225 -8.29 33.22 16.56
C ILE A 225 -8.81 34.31 15.61
#